data_AF-A0A8H6IV63-F1
#
_entry.id   AF-A0A8H6IV63-F1
#
_cell.length_a   1.000
_cell.length_b   1.000
_cell.length_c   1.000
_cell.angle_alpha   90.00
_cell.angle_beta   90.00
_cell.angle_gamma   90.00
#
_symmetry.space_group_name_H-M   'P 1'
#
loop_
_entity.id
_entity.type
_entity.pdbx_description
1 polymer ?
#
loop_
_entity_poly.entity_id
_entity_poly.type
_entity_poly.pdbx_seq_one_letter_code
_entity_poly.pdbx_strand_id
1 'polypeptide(L)'
;MQLTYTDLVRRLHDLERLAEPPEADEHGGCMSSYDRRSRYDPETGKYIDWDANDDGRGIIREEGEWVVAFEQTGPGVIWRSWSAMPDVGRIQVFIDDENNGNPVIDMPFRDFFERFQGMPLNFPSIVPTLSRGRNCFIPIPYNKYAKIRLGPGWGAYYHFTYTKFPKDTNLPRFNGNFDQEACLALAAADRQLSNRGWSALPRLKGDSLETLQVSIPPGKTHAVREILGNRAITGLRVVPLDMPESPQEAAQILRALVFQIIWDNDKSPSVWAPLGDFFGSVPGIQTYRALPQGSTDGGGFYCHWYMPFSDRALLKITNDGKKEQKLFLTICHRPLEKSAKDMLRFHAKWHRDAFLERPISQGRDIDWPLLILDDGPGRFCGVHMHVWNHWQEPTIPSKDWWYGVGGEKSIDWWWGEGDEKFFVDGEKFPSTFGTGSEDYVGYAWAAEPPFPTFDSAYACQPYVELDANGHTSVCRFHVCDNVPFHKSFEAYIEKYKPNNWGPGNECLYAVVAYWYQRAGGTDAYGSVPVKDRYVNHLGREDRRTGADESTQEL
;
A
#
# COMPACT_ATOMS: atom_id res chain seq x y z
N MET A 1 -22.45 -9.89 -15.66
CA MET A 1 -21.07 -10.03 -16.21
C MET A 1 -20.63 -11.51 -16.15
N GLN A 2 -19.85 -12.05 -17.10
CA GLN A 2 -19.27 -13.41 -17.01
C GLN A 2 -17.74 -13.30 -16.93
N LEU A 3 -17.13 -13.97 -15.94
CA LEU A 3 -15.67 -14.03 -15.80
C LEU A 3 -15.20 -15.48 -15.84
N THR A 4 -14.04 -15.71 -16.46
CA THR A 4 -13.29 -16.97 -16.38
C THR A 4 -12.23 -16.89 -15.27
N TYR A 5 -11.64 -18.03 -14.88
CA TYR A 5 -10.53 -18.01 -13.92
C TYR A 5 -9.32 -17.26 -14.47
N THR A 6 -9.05 -17.40 -15.78
CA THR A 6 -8.03 -16.64 -16.50
C THR A 6 -8.27 -15.12 -16.43
N ASP A 7 -9.52 -14.67 -16.48
CA ASP A 7 -9.85 -13.24 -16.30
C ASP A 7 -9.56 -12.76 -14.87
N LEU A 8 -9.82 -13.58 -13.85
CA LEU A 8 -9.47 -13.25 -12.46
C LEU A 8 -7.97 -13.17 -12.26
N VAL A 9 -7.22 -14.13 -12.81
CA VAL A 9 -5.75 -14.14 -12.72
C VAL A 9 -5.13 -12.94 -13.44
N ARG A 10 -5.72 -12.49 -14.57
CA ARG A 10 -5.26 -11.27 -15.26
C ARG A 10 -5.35 -10.03 -14.36
N ARG A 11 -6.37 -9.94 -13.51
CA ARG A 11 -6.57 -8.81 -12.58
C ARG A 11 -5.48 -8.68 -11.53
N LEU A 12 -4.66 -9.71 -11.31
CA LEU A 12 -3.48 -9.62 -10.43
C LEU A 12 -2.51 -8.52 -10.90
N HIS A 13 -2.38 -8.31 -12.21
CA HIS A 13 -1.39 -7.38 -12.77
C HIS A 13 -1.98 -6.34 -13.73
N ASP A 14 -3.31 -6.18 -13.75
CA ASP A 14 -4.01 -5.27 -14.67
C ASP A 14 -4.17 -3.87 -14.05
N LEU A 15 -3.22 -2.99 -14.34
CA LEU A 15 -3.28 -1.60 -13.90
C LEU A 15 -4.27 -0.75 -14.71
N GLU A 16 -4.64 -1.17 -15.93
CA GLU A 16 -5.57 -0.40 -16.77
C GLU A 16 -6.99 -0.46 -16.22
N ARG A 17 -7.39 -1.64 -15.71
CA ARG A 17 -8.69 -1.86 -15.04
C ARG A 17 -8.95 -0.89 -13.88
N LEU A 18 -7.91 -0.43 -13.18
CA LEU A 18 -8.09 0.48 -12.04
C LEU A 18 -8.70 1.83 -12.44
N ALA A 19 -8.60 2.21 -13.72
CA ALA A 19 -9.25 3.40 -14.24
C ALA A 19 -10.72 3.18 -14.67
N GLU A 20 -11.25 1.96 -14.56
CA GLU A 20 -12.67 1.69 -14.79
C GLU A 20 -13.49 2.08 -13.56
N PRO A 21 -14.61 2.82 -13.72
CA PRO A 21 -15.53 3.07 -12.61
C PRO A 21 -16.00 1.75 -11.97
N PRO A 22 -16.23 1.73 -10.65
CA PRO A 22 -16.82 0.56 -10.00
C PRO A 22 -18.22 0.27 -10.54
N GLU A 23 -18.53 -1.02 -10.74
CA GLU A 23 -19.89 -1.44 -11.12
C GLU A 23 -20.85 -1.19 -9.95
N ALA A 24 -22.12 -0.92 -10.24
CA ALA A 24 -23.14 -0.73 -9.20
C ALA A 24 -23.19 -1.96 -8.27
N ASP A 25 -23.12 -1.75 -6.96
CA ASP A 25 -23.01 -2.79 -5.92
C ASP A 25 -21.64 -3.52 -5.84
N GLU A 26 -20.63 -3.12 -6.61
CA GLU A 26 -19.24 -3.58 -6.39
C GLU A 26 -18.71 -2.97 -5.08
N HIS A 27 -18.23 -3.82 -4.18
CA HIS A 27 -17.70 -3.44 -2.86
C HIS A 27 -16.48 -4.28 -2.50
N GLY A 28 -15.53 -3.73 -1.74
CA GLY A 28 -14.35 -4.42 -1.24
C GLY A 28 -14.20 -4.31 0.27
N GLY A 29 -13.47 -5.25 0.87
CA GLY A 29 -13.21 -5.24 2.31
C GLY A 29 -12.13 -6.24 2.74
N CYS A 30 -11.90 -6.33 4.05
CA CYS A 30 -10.99 -7.29 4.68
C CYS A 30 -11.66 -7.91 5.90
N MET A 31 -11.60 -9.25 6.01
CA MET A 31 -11.89 -9.95 7.26
C MET A 31 -10.57 -10.33 7.92
N SER A 32 -10.35 -9.85 9.14
CA SER A 32 -9.10 -10.07 9.87
C SER A 32 -9.34 -10.57 11.30
N SER A 33 -8.24 -10.88 11.97
CA SER A 33 -8.20 -11.21 13.39
C SER A 33 -8.15 -10.01 14.33
N TYR A 34 -8.66 -8.84 13.93
CA TYR A 34 -8.66 -7.63 14.77
C TYR A 34 -9.37 -7.81 16.12
N ASP A 35 -8.99 -7.01 17.12
CA ASP A 35 -9.58 -7.03 18.45
C ASP A 35 -11.06 -6.63 18.42
N ARG A 36 -11.94 -7.60 18.67
CA ARG A 36 -13.40 -7.43 18.63
C ARG A 36 -13.95 -6.58 19.77
N ARG A 37 -13.11 -6.06 20.68
CA ARG A 37 -13.51 -5.02 21.63
C ARG A 37 -13.83 -3.71 20.90
N SER A 38 -13.08 -3.37 19.85
CA SER A 38 -13.33 -2.23 18.97
C SER A 38 -14.67 -2.36 18.26
N ARG A 39 -15.65 -1.53 18.66
CA ARG A 39 -17.04 -1.62 18.23
C ARG A 39 -17.63 -0.26 17.91
N TYR A 40 -18.68 -0.26 17.08
CA TYR A 40 -19.58 0.87 16.92
C TYR A 40 -20.94 0.53 17.52
N ASP A 41 -21.43 1.38 18.42
CA ASP A 41 -22.77 1.28 18.99
C ASP A 41 -23.74 2.16 18.18
N PRO A 42 -24.67 1.55 17.42
CA PRO A 42 -25.63 2.30 16.61
C PRO A 42 -26.70 3.03 17.43
N GLU A 43 -26.93 2.64 18.70
CA GLU A 43 -27.93 3.29 19.56
C GLU A 43 -27.42 4.62 20.11
N THR A 44 -26.16 4.65 20.55
CA THR A 44 -25.52 5.86 21.08
C THR A 44 -24.73 6.65 20.04
N GLY A 45 -24.46 6.05 18.88
CA GLY A 45 -23.62 6.62 17.82
C GLY A 45 -22.15 6.72 18.19
N LYS A 46 -21.68 5.94 19.17
CA LYS A 46 -20.32 6.01 19.71
C LYS A 46 -19.46 4.82 19.29
N TYR A 47 -18.18 5.08 19.15
CA TYR A 47 -17.17 4.04 19.07
C TYR A 47 -16.76 3.61 20.50
N ILE A 48 -16.66 2.31 20.73
CA ILE A 48 -16.39 1.67 22.03
C ILE A 48 -15.06 0.92 21.90
N ASP A 49 -14.16 1.15 22.85
CA ASP A 49 -12.82 0.55 22.91
C ASP A 49 -12.10 0.62 21.55
N TRP A 50 -12.19 1.77 20.87
CA TRP A 50 -11.80 1.91 19.46
C TRP A 50 -10.32 1.67 19.19
N ASP A 51 -9.50 1.81 20.23
CA ASP A 51 -8.05 1.63 20.27
C ASP A 51 -7.61 0.26 20.81
N ALA A 52 -8.52 -0.71 20.88
CA ALA A 52 -8.19 -2.05 21.38
C ALA A 52 -7.22 -2.79 20.44
N ASN A 53 -6.17 -3.37 21.03
CA ASN A 53 -4.97 -3.89 20.32
C ASN A 53 -4.60 -5.33 20.74
N ASP A 54 -5.53 -6.14 21.27
CA ASP A 54 -5.29 -7.59 21.51
C ASP A 54 -5.61 -8.40 20.24
N ASP A 55 -4.97 -8.01 19.14
CA ASP A 55 -5.17 -8.58 17.82
C ASP A 55 -4.66 -10.02 17.71
N GLY A 56 -5.04 -10.69 16.62
CA GLY A 56 -4.64 -12.07 16.36
C GLY A 56 -5.62 -13.11 16.92
N ARG A 57 -6.59 -12.70 17.73
CA ARG A 57 -7.64 -13.56 18.30
C ARG A 57 -9.05 -13.23 17.81
N GLY A 58 -9.21 -12.16 17.03
CA GLY A 58 -10.50 -11.79 16.47
C GLY A 58 -11.09 -12.88 15.59
N ILE A 59 -12.36 -13.19 15.80
CA ILE A 59 -13.10 -14.21 15.03
C ILE A 59 -14.54 -13.74 14.81
N ILE A 60 -15.20 -14.27 13.78
CA ILE A 60 -16.62 -14.01 13.55
C ILE A 60 -17.46 -14.77 14.59
N ARG A 61 -17.13 -16.05 14.80
CA ARG A 61 -17.77 -16.96 15.79
C ARG A 61 -16.97 -18.25 15.93
N GLU A 62 -17.30 -19.05 16.94
CA GLU A 62 -16.84 -20.43 17.10
C GLU A 62 -17.82 -21.43 16.46
N GLU A 63 -17.29 -22.53 15.92
CA GLU A 63 -18.03 -23.70 15.44
C GLU A 63 -17.37 -24.97 16.02
N GLY A 64 -17.69 -25.29 17.28
CA GLY A 64 -16.97 -26.31 18.05
C GLY A 64 -15.56 -25.81 18.38
N GLU A 65 -14.53 -26.60 18.05
CA GLU A 65 -13.12 -26.19 18.22
C GLU A 65 -12.58 -25.33 17.06
N TRP A 66 -13.42 -25.04 16.05
CA TRP A 66 -13.05 -24.21 14.91
C TRP A 66 -13.44 -22.76 15.14
N VAL A 67 -12.65 -21.85 14.58
CA VAL A 67 -12.99 -20.43 14.52
C VAL A 67 -13.32 -20.01 13.10
N VAL A 68 -14.43 -19.30 12.91
CA VAL A 68 -14.81 -18.75 11.61
C VAL A 68 -14.08 -17.44 11.40
N ALA A 69 -13.21 -17.41 10.39
CA ALA A 69 -12.29 -16.30 10.09
C ALA A 69 -12.77 -15.43 8.92
N PHE A 70 -13.56 -16.00 8.02
CA PHE A 70 -14.15 -15.31 6.88
C PHE A 70 -15.54 -15.85 6.61
N GLU A 71 -16.49 -14.98 6.30
CA GLU A 71 -17.80 -15.37 5.78
C GLU A 71 -18.39 -14.26 4.91
N GLN A 72 -18.78 -14.60 3.68
CA GLN A 72 -19.42 -13.68 2.74
C GLN A 72 -20.49 -14.37 1.90
N THR A 73 -21.45 -13.57 1.43
CA THR A 73 -22.53 -14.01 0.53
C THR A 73 -22.56 -13.20 -0.77
N GLY A 74 -23.13 -13.78 -1.81
CA GLY A 74 -23.17 -13.24 -3.17
C GLY A 74 -21.91 -13.56 -3.97
N PRO A 75 -21.84 -13.13 -5.25
CA PRO A 75 -20.67 -13.38 -6.08
C PRO A 75 -19.50 -12.54 -5.57
N GLY A 76 -18.36 -13.18 -5.35
CA GLY A 76 -17.16 -12.51 -4.86
C GLY A 76 -15.88 -13.30 -5.10
N VAL A 77 -14.76 -12.64 -4.83
CA VAL A 77 -13.42 -13.24 -4.92
C VAL A 77 -12.64 -12.84 -3.67
N ILE A 78 -12.02 -13.82 -3.02
CA ILE A 78 -10.96 -13.57 -2.03
C ILE A 78 -9.65 -13.37 -2.82
N TRP A 79 -9.03 -12.21 -2.65
CA TRP A 79 -7.86 -11.80 -3.45
C TRP A 79 -6.54 -12.05 -2.74
N ARG A 80 -6.45 -11.65 -1.46
CA ARG A 80 -5.27 -11.90 -0.62
C ARG A 80 -5.68 -12.64 0.63
N SER A 81 -4.95 -13.71 0.91
CA SER A 81 -4.84 -14.28 2.25
C SER A 81 -3.48 -13.91 2.82
N TRP A 82 -3.42 -13.51 4.08
CA TRP A 82 -2.17 -13.27 4.79
C TRP A 82 -2.22 -13.82 6.21
N SER A 83 -1.07 -14.23 6.74
CA SER A 83 -0.89 -14.59 8.14
C SER A 83 0.54 -14.31 8.60
N ALA A 84 0.69 -13.81 9.83
CA ALA A 84 2.00 -13.59 10.45
C ALA A 84 2.71 -14.90 10.80
N MET A 85 1.95 -15.92 11.20
CA MET A 85 2.48 -17.21 11.61
C MET A 85 1.43 -18.32 11.41
N PRO A 86 1.18 -18.76 10.17
CA PRO A 86 0.30 -19.91 9.94
C PRO A 86 1.02 -21.20 10.36
N ASP A 87 0.30 -22.10 11.04
CA ASP A 87 0.87 -23.29 11.68
C ASP A 87 0.14 -24.58 11.26
N VAL A 88 0.34 -25.68 12.01
CA VAL A 88 -0.11 -27.04 11.68
C VAL A 88 -1.61 -27.25 11.81
N GLY A 89 -2.32 -26.37 12.53
CA GLY A 89 -3.78 -26.36 12.56
C GLY A 89 -4.37 -26.14 11.18
N ARG A 90 -5.58 -26.65 10.95
CA ARG A 90 -6.14 -26.75 9.60
C ARG A 90 -6.85 -25.47 9.18
N ILE A 91 -6.77 -25.14 7.89
CA ILE A 91 -7.69 -24.23 7.21
C ILE A 91 -8.72 -25.05 6.43
N GLN A 92 -9.98 -24.66 6.54
CA GLN A 92 -11.07 -25.18 5.73
C GLN A 92 -11.78 -24.06 4.98
N VAL A 93 -11.89 -24.20 3.66
CA VAL A 93 -12.60 -23.25 2.78
C VAL A 93 -13.83 -23.94 2.21
N PHE A 94 -14.99 -23.35 2.45
CA PHE A 94 -16.30 -23.77 1.96
C PHE A 94 -16.76 -22.75 0.92
N ILE A 95 -17.24 -23.23 -0.23
CA ILE A 95 -17.67 -22.38 -1.34
C ILE A 95 -19.01 -22.87 -1.85
N ASP A 96 -19.99 -21.96 -1.92
CA ASP A 96 -21.36 -22.18 -2.37
C ASP A 96 -22.02 -23.38 -1.67
N ASP A 97 -22.18 -24.51 -2.36
CA ASP A 97 -22.46 -25.85 -1.79
C ASP A 97 -21.56 -26.90 -2.47
N GLU A 98 -20.41 -26.44 -2.95
CA GLU A 98 -19.43 -27.28 -3.63
C GLU A 98 -18.96 -28.40 -2.71
N ASN A 99 -18.60 -29.54 -3.31
CA ASN A 99 -18.21 -30.74 -2.57
C ASN A 99 -19.30 -31.25 -1.58
N ASN A 100 -20.58 -31.08 -1.93
CA ASN A 100 -21.73 -31.52 -1.12
C ASN A 100 -21.73 -30.92 0.29
N GLY A 101 -21.36 -29.64 0.42
CA GLY A 101 -21.25 -28.93 1.70
C GLY A 101 -19.99 -29.24 2.52
N ASN A 102 -19.08 -30.08 2.00
CA ASN A 102 -17.75 -30.28 2.58
C ASN A 102 -16.78 -29.19 2.11
N PRO A 103 -15.67 -28.93 2.83
CA PRO A 103 -14.71 -27.94 2.37
C PRO A 103 -14.08 -28.36 1.02
N VAL A 104 -13.88 -27.37 0.13
CA VAL A 104 -13.16 -27.55 -1.15
C VAL A 104 -11.64 -27.47 -0.96
N ILE A 105 -11.19 -26.83 0.12
CA ILE A 105 -9.79 -26.82 0.57
C ILE A 105 -9.80 -27.25 2.03
N ASP A 106 -9.01 -28.28 2.36
CA ASP A 106 -8.86 -28.77 3.74
C ASP A 106 -7.43 -29.28 3.96
N MET A 107 -6.59 -28.46 4.58
CA MET A 107 -5.15 -28.70 4.73
C MET A 107 -4.58 -27.98 5.96
N PRO A 108 -3.36 -28.29 6.42
CA PRO A 108 -2.67 -27.43 7.39
C PRO A 108 -2.61 -25.97 6.89
N PHE A 109 -2.84 -25.00 7.76
CA PHE A 109 -2.87 -23.59 7.37
C PHE A 109 -1.51 -23.13 6.87
N ARG A 110 -0.41 -23.63 7.44
CA ARG A 110 0.93 -23.47 6.87
C ARG A 110 1.02 -23.95 5.41
N ASP A 111 0.48 -25.12 5.10
CA ASP A 111 0.54 -25.71 3.75
C ASP A 111 -0.26 -24.89 2.73
N PHE A 112 -1.25 -24.09 3.15
CA PHE A 112 -1.97 -23.15 2.27
C PHE A 112 -1.03 -22.12 1.61
N PHE A 113 0.10 -21.81 2.25
CA PHE A 113 1.14 -20.92 1.73
C PHE A 113 2.35 -21.65 1.15
N GLU A 114 2.49 -22.96 1.41
CA GLU A 114 3.71 -23.72 1.07
C GLU A 114 3.46 -24.82 0.03
N ARG A 115 2.21 -25.17 -0.26
CA ARG A 115 1.86 -26.24 -1.20
C ARG A 115 0.86 -25.81 -2.26
N PHE A 116 1.01 -26.38 -3.45
CA PHE A 116 0.08 -26.21 -4.56
C PHE A 116 -0.17 -27.59 -5.20
N GLN A 117 -1.42 -28.05 -5.20
CA GLN A 117 -1.83 -29.36 -5.73
C GLN A 117 -0.95 -30.53 -5.23
N GLY A 118 -0.64 -30.53 -3.94
CA GLY A 118 0.13 -31.58 -3.26
C GLY A 118 1.65 -31.46 -3.39
N MET A 119 2.16 -30.62 -4.29
CA MET A 119 3.59 -30.33 -4.46
C MET A 119 4.00 -29.07 -3.69
N PRO A 120 5.30 -28.87 -3.41
CA PRO A 120 5.80 -27.58 -2.94
C PRO A 120 5.39 -26.45 -3.89
N LEU A 121 4.93 -25.33 -3.33
CA LEU A 121 4.44 -24.19 -4.09
C LEU A 121 5.58 -23.48 -4.83
N ASN A 122 5.33 -23.07 -6.07
CA ASN A 122 6.33 -22.47 -6.97
C ASN A 122 5.82 -21.21 -7.68
N PHE A 123 5.14 -20.32 -6.93
CA PHE A 123 4.68 -19.01 -7.41
C PHE A 123 5.23 -17.89 -6.50
N PRO A 124 6.55 -17.62 -6.51
CA PRO A 124 7.19 -16.73 -5.55
C PRO A 124 6.72 -15.26 -5.62
N SER A 125 6.14 -14.82 -6.74
CA SER A 125 5.61 -13.45 -6.89
C SER A 125 4.12 -13.35 -6.53
N ILE A 126 3.37 -14.46 -6.61
CA ILE A 126 1.96 -14.53 -6.21
C ILE A 126 1.83 -14.91 -4.72
N VAL A 127 2.76 -15.71 -4.18
CA VAL A 127 2.73 -16.18 -2.80
C VAL A 127 4.05 -15.86 -2.08
N PRO A 128 4.43 -14.56 -1.97
CA PRO A 128 5.68 -14.19 -1.35
C PRO A 128 5.63 -14.33 0.18
N THR A 129 6.78 -14.63 0.77
CA THR A 129 7.02 -14.41 2.20
C THR A 129 7.87 -13.15 2.37
N LEU A 130 7.32 -12.11 3.01
CA LEU A 130 7.95 -10.79 3.15
C LEU A 130 8.21 -10.56 4.63
N SER A 131 9.48 -10.57 5.07
CA SER A 131 9.83 -10.44 6.50
C SER A 131 8.88 -11.25 7.40
N ARG A 132 8.89 -12.58 7.23
CA ARG A 132 8.04 -13.57 7.95
C ARG A 132 6.55 -13.57 7.59
N GLY A 133 5.98 -12.47 7.11
CA GLY A 133 4.58 -12.41 6.68
C GLY A 133 4.31 -13.27 5.46
N ARG A 134 3.40 -14.25 5.59
CA ARG A 134 3.01 -15.16 4.49
C ARG A 134 1.86 -14.54 3.72
N ASN A 135 2.04 -14.29 2.42
CA ASN A 135 0.99 -13.75 1.55
C ASN A 135 0.61 -14.79 0.50
N CYS A 136 -0.66 -14.86 0.12
CA CYS A 136 -1.15 -15.66 -1.00
C CYS A 136 -2.17 -14.84 -1.80
N PHE A 137 -1.84 -14.56 -3.08
CA PHE A 137 -2.70 -13.83 -4.01
C PHE A 137 -3.37 -14.75 -5.06
N ILE A 138 -3.49 -16.05 -4.79
CA ILE A 138 -4.22 -16.98 -5.67
C ILE A 138 -5.73 -16.71 -5.49
N PRO A 139 -6.46 -16.27 -6.53
CA PRO A 139 -7.87 -15.90 -6.38
C PRO A 139 -8.77 -17.07 -6.00
N ILE A 140 -9.68 -16.88 -5.03
CA ILE A 140 -10.71 -17.87 -4.67
C ILE A 140 -12.09 -17.28 -4.97
N PRO A 141 -12.71 -17.61 -6.12
CA PRO A 141 -14.04 -17.14 -6.49
C PRO A 141 -15.16 -17.97 -5.86
N TYR A 142 -16.30 -17.33 -5.62
CA TYR A 142 -17.54 -17.93 -5.13
C TYR A 142 -18.75 -17.18 -5.71
N ASN A 143 -19.85 -17.87 -6.06
CA ASN A 143 -21.01 -17.21 -6.68
C ASN A 143 -22.13 -16.86 -5.67
N LYS A 144 -22.23 -17.61 -4.58
CA LYS A 144 -23.31 -17.54 -3.61
C LYS A 144 -22.79 -17.32 -2.19
N TYR A 145 -21.72 -18.03 -1.81
CA TYR A 145 -21.26 -18.07 -0.42
C TYR A 145 -19.80 -18.51 -0.33
N ALA A 146 -19.07 -17.94 0.62
CA ALA A 146 -17.75 -18.43 1.00
C ALA A 146 -17.58 -18.36 2.52
N LYS A 147 -17.03 -19.40 3.11
CA LYS A 147 -16.62 -19.43 4.52
C LYS A 147 -15.23 -20.03 4.68
N ILE A 148 -14.40 -19.38 5.49
CA ILE A 148 -13.13 -19.93 5.96
C ILE A 148 -13.23 -20.14 7.46
N ARG A 149 -12.86 -21.35 7.91
CA ARG A 149 -12.64 -21.62 9.33
C ARG A 149 -11.26 -22.20 9.58
N LEU A 150 -10.72 -21.90 10.75
CA LEU A 150 -9.39 -22.28 11.20
C LEU A 150 -9.52 -23.19 12.43
N GLY A 151 -8.81 -24.31 12.42
CA GLY A 151 -8.87 -25.32 13.49
C GLY A 151 -7.87 -25.05 14.61
N PRO A 152 -7.89 -25.83 15.69
CA PRO A 152 -6.94 -25.70 16.78
C PRO A 152 -5.49 -25.72 16.29
N GLY A 153 -4.66 -24.80 16.83
CA GLY A 153 -3.27 -24.66 16.42
C GLY A 153 -3.08 -24.02 15.04
N TRP A 154 -4.05 -23.24 14.53
CA TRP A 154 -3.93 -22.58 13.23
C TRP A 154 -2.79 -21.57 13.17
N GLY A 155 -2.41 -20.96 14.29
CA GLY A 155 -1.29 -20.03 14.37
C GLY A 155 -1.70 -18.66 14.89
N ALA A 156 -1.12 -17.60 14.32
CA ALA A 156 -1.35 -16.23 14.74
C ALA A 156 -1.57 -15.28 13.56
N TYR A 157 -2.55 -14.39 13.74
CA TYR A 157 -3.00 -13.34 12.83
C TYR A 157 -3.46 -13.82 11.45
N TYR A 158 -4.56 -13.27 10.95
CA TYR A 158 -5.00 -13.52 9.58
C TYR A 158 -5.67 -12.30 8.97
N HIS A 159 -5.51 -12.14 7.66
CA HIS A 159 -6.23 -11.17 6.82
C HIS A 159 -6.76 -11.90 5.59
N PHE A 160 -8.01 -11.64 5.22
CA PHE A 160 -8.64 -12.11 3.99
C PHE A 160 -9.31 -10.93 3.27
N THR A 161 -8.66 -10.40 2.23
CA THR A 161 -9.24 -9.33 1.41
C THR A 161 -10.16 -9.90 0.36
N TYR A 162 -11.24 -9.19 0.05
CA TYR A 162 -12.24 -9.65 -0.91
C TYR A 162 -12.87 -8.50 -1.71
N THR A 163 -13.40 -8.86 -2.88
CA THR A 163 -14.36 -8.04 -3.62
C THR A 163 -15.67 -8.79 -3.72
N LYS A 164 -16.78 -8.11 -3.48
CA LYS A 164 -18.14 -8.53 -3.80
C LYS A 164 -18.58 -7.84 -5.08
N PHE A 165 -19.13 -8.62 -6.01
CA PHE A 165 -19.58 -8.18 -7.32
C PHE A 165 -21.09 -7.97 -7.37
N PRO A 166 -21.61 -7.29 -8.42
CA PRO A 166 -23.04 -7.22 -8.68
C PRO A 166 -23.67 -8.62 -8.76
N LYS A 167 -24.93 -8.75 -8.32
CA LYS A 167 -25.62 -10.05 -8.16
C LYS A 167 -25.73 -10.88 -9.45
N ASP A 168 -25.68 -10.24 -10.62
CA ASP A 168 -25.73 -10.85 -11.94
C ASP A 168 -24.33 -11.21 -12.50
N THR A 169 -23.29 -11.06 -11.69
CA THR A 169 -21.94 -11.52 -12.02
C THR A 169 -21.86 -13.04 -11.85
N ASN A 170 -21.50 -13.73 -12.93
CA ASN A 170 -21.21 -15.15 -12.93
C ASN A 170 -19.69 -15.37 -12.92
N LEU A 171 -19.19 -15.91 -11.82
CA LEU A 171 -17.79 -16.24 -11.58
C LEU A 171 -17.50 -17.70 -11.93
N PRO A 172 -16.24 -18.05 -12.27
CA PRO A 172 -15.89 -19.44 -12.52
C PRO A 172 -16.15 -20.28 -11.26
N ARG A 173 -16.66 -21.50 -11.46
CA ARG A 173 -16.82 -22.48 -10.39
C ARG A 173 -15.47 -22.81 -9.77
N PHE A 174 -15.40 -22.88 -8.43
CA PHE A 174 -14.19 -23.24 -7.71
C PHE A 174 -14.41 -24.46 -6.82
N ASN A 175 -13.63 -25.52 -7.06
CA ASN A 175 -13.69 -26.78 -6.30
C ASN A 175 -12.36 -27.14 -5.62
N GLY A 176 -11.47 -26.16 -5.43
CA GLY A 176 -10.14 -26.35 -4.84
C GLY A 176 -9.09 -26.97 -5.78
N ASN A 177 -9.46 -27.35 -7.00
CA ASN A 177 -8.53 -27.84 -8.01
C ASN A 177 -8.34 -26.84 -9.15
N PHE A 178 -7.12 -26.77 -9.66
CA PHE A 178 -6.76 -25.97 -10.82
C PHE A 178 -6.53 -26.89 -12.01
N ASP A 179 -7.20 -26.62 -13.12
CA ASP A 179 -6.95 -27.32 -14.37
C ASP A 179 -5.70 -26.76 -15.07
N GLN A 180 -5.39 -27.31 -16.25
CA GLN A 180 -4.23 -26.88 -17.03
C GLN A 180 -4.28 -25.39 -17.39
N GLU A 181 -5.45 -24.86 -17.75
CA GLU A 181 -5.60 -23.45 -18.15
C GLU A 181 -5.33 -22.53 -16.96
N ALA A 182 -5.93 -22.82 -15.81
CA ALA A 182 -5.71 -22.08 -14.57
C ALA A 182 -4.23 -22.09 -14.15
N CYS A 183 -3.58 -23.25 -14.21
CA CYS A 183 -2.15 -23.38 -13.90
C CYS A 183 -1.26 -22.58 -14.85
N LEU A 184 -1.56 -22.58 -16.16
CA LEU A 184 -0.84 -21.77 -17.15
C LEU A 184 -1.05 -20.27 -16.92
N ALA A 185 -2.29 -19.86 -16.60
CA ALA A 185 -2.60 -18.47 -16.28
C ALA A 185 -1.83 -17.99 -15.04
N LEU A 186 -1.82 -18.78 -13.95
CA LEU A 186 -1.08 -18.47 -12.72
C LEU A 186 0.44 -18.38 -12.98
N ALA A 187 1.00 -19.32 -13.74
CA ALA A 187 2.41 -19.28 -14.10
C ALA A 187 2.78 -18.06 -14.97
N ALA A 188 1.88 -17.65 -15.88
CA ALA A 188 2.07 -16.43 -16.67
C ALA A 188 2.01 -15.18 -15.78
N ALA A 189 1.02 -15.09 -14.88
CA ALA A 189 0.88 -13.98 -13.94
C ALA A 189 2.08 -13.86 -13.00
N ASP A 190 2.61 -14.97 -12.47
CA ASP A 190 3.81 -14.96 -11.62
C ASP A 190 5.03 -14.38 -12.35
N ARG A 191 5.21 -14.75 -13.64
CA ARG A 191 6.25 -14.16 -14.50
C ARG A 191 6.04 -12.67 -14.75
N GLN A 192 4.81 -12.24 -15.01
CA GLN A 192 4.51 -10.81 -15.17
C GLN A 192 4.81 -10.04 -13.89
N LEU A 193 4.39 -10.56 -12.74
CA LEU A 193 4.61 -9.94 -11.44
C LEU A 193 6.08 -9.93 -11.02
N SER A 194 6.89 -10.89 -11.46
CA SER A 194 8.35 -10.87 -11.24
C SER A 194 9.09 -9.89 -12.15
N ASN A 195 8.56 -9.61 -13.34
CA ASN A 195 9.14 -8.64 -14.27
C ASN A 195 8.75 -7.20 -13.86
N ARG A 196 9.62 -6.55 -13.08
CA ARG A 196 9.40 -5.20 -12.53
C ARG A 196 10.56 -4.27 -12.88
N GLY A 197 10.33 -2.96 -12.89
CA GLY A 197 11.28 -1.95 -13.36
C GLY A 197 10.87 -1.30 -14.68
N TRP A 198 11.55 -0.21 -15.07
CA TRP A 198 11.22 0.53 -16.31
C TRP A 198 11.22 -0.33 -17.58
N SER A 199 12.12 -1.32 -17.67
CA SER A 199 12.21 -2.25 -18.80
C SER A 199 11.01 -3.20 -18.89
N ALA A 200 10.23 -3.34 -17.82
CA ALA A 200 9.05 -4.18 -17.78
C ALA A 200 7.80 -3.51 -18.34
N LEU A 201 7.82 -2.18 -18.56
CA LEU A 201 6.70 -1.45 -19.13
C LEU A 201 6.30 -2.06 -20.49
N PRO A 202 5.08 -2.62 -20.62
CA PRO A 202 4.61 -3.13 -21.90
C PRO A 202 4.60 -2.03 -22.95
N ARG A 203 5.18 -2.29 -24.11
CA ARG A 203 5.15 -1.39 -25.28
C ARG A 203 4.19 -1.94 -26.30
N LEU A 204 3.12 -1.19 -26.56
CA LEU A 204 2.14 -1.57 -27.58
C LEU A 204 2.39 -0.80 -28.88
N LYS A 205 1.88 -1.37 -29.97
CA LYS A 205 1.86 -0.69 -31.27
C LYS A 205 1.01 0.58 -31.15
N GLY A 206 1.61 1.73 -31.47
CA GLY A 206 0.96 3.04 -31.36
C GLY A 206 1.35 3.85 -30.13
N ASP A 207 2.14 3.27 -29.22
CA ASP A 207 2.74 4.02 -28.11
C ASP A 207 3.70 5.08 -28.64
N SER A 208 3.60 6.27 -28.08
CA SER A 208 4.54 7.37 -28.26
C SER A 208 5.50 7.39 -27.06
N LEU A 209 6.80 7.53 -27.35
CA LEU A 209 7.85 7.63 -26.34
C LEU A 209 8.60 8.94 -26.52
N GLU A 210 8.49 9.82 -25.53
CA GLU A 210 9.15 11.13 -25.54
C GLU A 210 10.11 11.21 -24.37
N THR A 211 11.34 11.63 -24.61
CA THR A 211 12.33 11.91 -23.55
C THR A 211 12.71 13.38 -23.60
N LEU A 212 12.57 14.06 -22.46
CA LEU A 212 12.83 15.47 -22.28
C LEU A 212 13.93 15.64 -21.25
N GLN A 213 14.88 16.53 -21.51
CA GLN A 213 15.75 17.07 -20.48
C GLN A 213 15.12 18.35 -19.94
N VAL A 214 14.84 18.39 -18.64
CA VAL A 214 14.12 19.48 -18.00
C VAL A 214 15.05 20.16 -17.00
N SER A 215 15.30 21.46 -17.20
CA SER A 215 15.92 22.32 -16.19
C SER A 215 14.83 23.06 -15.41
N ILE A 216 14.90 23.00 -14.08
CA ILE A 216 13.87 23.52 -13.17
C ILE A 216 14.55 24.54 -12.24
N PRO A 217 14.55 25.83 -12.60
CA PRO A 217 14.98 26.92 -11.74
C PRO A 217 14.33 26.91 -10.36
N PRO A 218 15.01 27.41 -9.32
CA PRO A 218 14.47 27.48 -7.96
C PRO A 218 13.28 28.46 -7.86
N GLY A 219 12.39 28.18 -6.90
CA GLY A 219 11.25 29.02 -6.51
C GLY A 219 10.11 29.10 -7.53
N LYS A 220 10.12 28.28 -8.58
CA LYS A 220 9.13 28.34 -9.66
C LYS A 220 8.48 26.98 -9.90
N THR A 221 7.25 27.05 -10.40
CA THR A 221 6.56 25.91 -10.99
C THR A 221 6.70 25.97 -12.50
N HIS A 222 7.20 24.90 -13.09
CA HIS A 222 7.45 24.77 -14.52
C HIS A 222 6.47 23.78 -15.14
N ALA A 223 5.78 24.19 -16.20
CA ALA A 223 5.09 23.25 -17.08
C ALA A 223 6.14 22.48 -17.88
N VAL A 224 6.22 21.17 -17.67
CA VAL A 224 7.26 20.33 -18.30
C VAL A 224 6.76 19.70 -19.59
N ARG A 225 5.48 19.33 -19.64
CA ARG A 225 4.84 18.81 -20.85
C ARG A 225 3.33 18.99 -20.77
N GLU A 226 2.74 19.38 -21.89
CA GLU A 226 1.31 19.30 -22.13
C GLU A 226 1.07 18.31 -23.27
N ILE A 227 0.20 17.33 -23.04
CA ILE A 227 -0.19 16.32 -24.00
C ILE A 227 -1.68 16.52 -24.28
N LEU A 228 -2.06 16.65 -25.55
CA LEU A 228 -3.43 16.93 -25.97
C LEU A 228 -4.11 15.69 -26.56
N GLY A 229 -5.44 15.69 -26.50
CA GLY A 229 -6.32 14.69 -27.06
C GLY A 229 -6.71 13.56 -26.10
N ASN A 230 -7.48 12.61 -26.63
CA ASN A 230 -7.97 11.44 -25.93
C ASN A 230 -6.91 10.33 -25.88
N ARG A 231 -6.21 10.20 -24.75
CA ARG A 231 -5.01 9.38 -24.61
C ARG A 231 -4.88 8.79 -23.21
N ALA A 232 -3.91 7.90 -23.02
CA ALA A 232 -3.45 7.50 -21.69
C ALA A 232 -1.93 7.60 -21.61
N ILE A 233 -1.42 8.13 -20.49
CA ILE A 233 -0.04 7.91 -20.08
C ILE A 233 0.04 6.49 -19.52
N THR A 234 0.86 5.65 -20.12
CA THR A 234 1.03 4.25 -19.72
C THR A 234 2.32 4.03 -18.93
N GLY A 235 3.24 4.99 -18.97
CA GLY A 235 4.37 4.98 -18.06
C GLY A 235 5.19 6.26 -18.05
N LEU A 236 5.84 6.48 -16.92
CA LEU A 236 6.72 7.62 -16.66
C LEU A 236 8.07 7.10 -16.16
N ARG A 237 9.15 7.72 -16.62
CA ARG A 237 10.49 7.56 -16.03
C ARG A 237 11.04 8.92 -15.68
N VAL A 238 11.57 9.06 -14.48
CA VAL A 238 12.23 10.29 -14.01
C VAL A 238 13.61 9.95 -13.52
N VAL A 239 14.63 10.60 -14.08
CA VAL A 239 16.02 10.44 -13.65
C VAL A 239 16.53 11.80 -13.19
N PRO A 240 16.64 12.02 -11.87
CA PRO A 240 17.34 13.18 -11.33
C PRO A 240 18.81 13.19 -11.75
N LEU A 241 19.29 14.34 -12.21
CA LEU A 241 20.66 14.55 -12.64
C LEU A 241 21.41 15.35 -11.59
N ASP A 242 22.72 15.16 -11.53
CA ASP A 242 23.63 15.92 -10.66
C ASP A 242 23.26 15.82 -9.16
N MET A 243 22.67 14.69 -8.73
CA MET A 243 22.32 14.45 -7.34
C MET A 243 23.59 14.33 -6.47
N PRO A 244 23.61 14.93 -5.27
CA PRO A 244 24.74 14.82 -4.36
C PRO A 244 24.91 13.39 -3.86
N GLU A 245 26.14 13.03 -3.52
CA GLU A 245 26.45 11.73 -2.90
C GLU A 245 25.86 11.59 -1.49
N SER A 246 25.65 12.72 -0.79
CA SER A 246 25.00 12.72 0.53
C SER A 246 23.53 12.30 0.42
N PRO A 247 23.11 11.20 1.07
CA PRO A 247 21.72 10.75 1.06
C PRO A 247 20.76 11.79 1.66
N GLN A 248 21.21 12.52 2.68
CA GLN A 248 20.42 13.55 3.35
C GLN A 248 20.18 14.76 2.44
N GLU A 249 21.22 15.25 1.75
CA GLU A 249 21.06 16.32 0.77
C GLU A 249 20.18 15.87 -0.41
N ALA A 250 20.36 14.63 -0.88
CA ALA A 250 19.53 14.06 -1.93
C ALA A 250 18.06 13.98 -1.51
N ALA A 251 17.77 13.54 -0.28
CA ALA A 251 16.43 13.51 0.29
C ALA A 251 15.80 14.91 0.37
N GLN A 252 16.58 15.92 0.77
CA GLN A 252 16.11 17.31 0.81
C GLN A 252 15.77 17.83 -0.59
N ILE A 253 16.62 17.58 -1.59
CA ILE A 253 16.38 17.99 -2.98
C ILE A 253 15.11 17.32 -3.53
N LEU A 254 14.97 16.01 -3.35
CA LEU A 254 13.82 15.27 -3.86
C LEU A 254 12.51 15.66 -3.20
N ARG A 255 12.54 16.09 -1.93
CA ARG A 255 11.36 16.57 -1.21
C ARG A 255 11.03 18.05 -1.48
N ALA A 256 12.01 18.81 -1.98
CA ALA A 256 11.82 20.17 -2.51
C ALA A 256 11.23 20.18 -3.94
N LEU A 257 11.49 19.12 -4.72
CA LEU A 257 10.91 18.93 -6.04
C LEU A 257 9.51 18.36 -5.91
N VAL A 258 8.48 19.03 -6.44
CA VAL A 258 7.10 18.57 -6.39
C VAL A 258 6.63 18.22 -7.79
N PHE A 259 6.20 16.96 -7.98
CA PHE A 259 5.59 16.50 -9.19
C PHE A 259 4.09 16.78 -9.19
N GLN A 260 3.57 17.33 -10.29
CA GLN A 260 2.16 17.64 -10.43
C GLN A 260 1.61 17.19 -11.78
N ILE A 261 0.37 16.70 -11.79
CA ILE A 261 -0.38 16.46 -13.01
C ILE A 261 -1.79 17.01 -12.87
N ILE A 262 -2.22 17.77 -13.89
CA ILE A 262 -3.59 18.27 -14.05
C ILE A 262 -4.20 17.54 -15.25
N TRP A 263 -5.35 16.92 -15.04
CA TRP A 263 -6.10 16.23 -16.09
C TRP A 263 -7.19 17.11 -16.67
N ASP A 264 -7.42 16.98 -17.98
CA ASP A 264 -8.50 17.65 -18.70
C ASP A 264 -8.57 19.15 -18.33
N ASN A 265 -9.69 19.60 -17.79
CA ASN A 265 -9.91 20.99 -17.37
C ASN A 265 -10.03 21.13 -15.85
N ASP A 266 -9.45 20.19 -15.09
CA ASP A 266 -9.45 20.23 -13.63
C ASP A 266 -8.76 21.51 -13.13
N LYS A 267 -9.35 22.11 -12.10
CA LYS A 267 -8.89 23.40 -11.54
C LYS A 267 -7.67 23.24 -10.64
N SER A 268 -7.48 22.05 -10.08
CA SER A 268 -6.41 21.70 -9.16
C SER A 268 -5.67 20.46 -9.66
N PRO A 269 -4.39 20.28 -9.29
CA PRO A 269 -3.65 19.08 -9.65
C PRO A 269 -4.23 17.85 -8.94
N SER A 270 -4.61 16.84 -9.72
CA SER A 270 -5.04 15.52 -9.24
C SER A 270 -3.86 14.70 -8.69
N VAL A 271 -2.66 14.94 -9.24
CA VAL A 271 -1.39 14.46 -8.68
C VAL A 271 -0.64 15.64 -8.10
N TRP A 272 -0.31 15.59 -6.81
CA TRP A 272 0.58 16.54 -6.14
C TRP A 272 1.34 15.81 -5.04
N ALA A 273 2.65 15.62 -5.23
CA ALA A 273 3.52 15.01 -4.23
C ALA A 273 4.98 15.43 -4.43
N PRO A 274 5.80 15.49 -3.35
CA PRO A 274 7.24 15.57 -3.50
C PRO A 274 7.76 14.38 -4.34
N LEU A 275 8.81 14.60 -5.12
CA LEU A 275 9.22 13.68 -6.18
C LEU A 275 9.66 12.33 -5.60
N GLY A 276 10.49 12.31 -4.56
CA GLY A 276 10.91 11.07 -3.89
C GLY A 276 9.73 10.32 -3.26
N ASP A 277 8.85 11.06 -2.58
CA ASP A 277 7.65 10.54 -1.94
C ASP A 277 6.66 9.92 -2.93
N PHE A 278 6.42 10.57 -4.08
CA PHE A 278 5.56 10.04 -5.13
C PHE A 278 5.99 8.64 -5.56
N PHE A 279 7.30 8.40 -5.65
CA PHE A 279 7.88 7.12 -6.05
C PHE A 279 8.21 6.20 -4.88
N GLY A 280 7.73 6.46 -3.65
CA GLY A 280 8.00 5.61 -2.49
C GLY A 280 9.48 5.46 -2.11
N SER A 281 10.31 6.40 -2.56
CA SER A 281 11.75 6.39 -2.41
C SER A 281 12.13 7.42 -1.37
N VAL A 282 12.02 7.06 -0.09
CA VAL A 282 12.37 7.95 1.02
C VAL A 282 13.21 7.17 2.03
N PRO A 283 14.23 7.76 2.65
CA PRO A 283 14.81 9.07 2.35
C PRO A 283 15.68 9.01 1.09
N GLY A 284 15.62 10.02 0.22
CA GLY A 284 16.53 10.10 -0.93
C GLY A 284 16.19 9.11 -2.04
N ILE A 285 17.19 8.51 -2.68
CA ILE A 285 16.99 7.51 -3.75
C ILE A 285 17.17 6.12 -3.15
N GLN A 286 16.11 5.33 -3.14
CA GLN A 286 16.06 3.97 -2.61
C GLN A 286 15.65 3.01 -3.72
N THR A 287 16.49 2.02 -4.02
CA THR A 287 16.20 1.01 -5.05
C THR A 287 15.19 -0.01 -4.53
N TYR A 288 14.08 -0.15 -5.23
CA TYR A 288 13.09 -1.19 -4.97
C TYR A 288 12.21 -1.37 -6.21
N ARG A 289 11.56 -2.54 -6.34
CA ARG A 289 10.70 -2.79 -7.50
C ARG A 289 9.32 -3.30 -7.11
N ALA A 290 8.29 -2.50 -7.38
CA ALA A 290 6.89 -2.92 -7.34
C ALA A 290 6.27 -2.94 -8.75
N LEU A 291 5.04 -3.44 -8.87
CA LEU A 291 4.35 -3.48 -10.14
C LEU A 291 4.03 -2.06 -10.68
N PRO A 292 3.39 -1.17 -9.91
CA PRO A 292 2.98 0.13 -10.44
C PRO A 292 4.08 1.19 -10.42
N GLN A 293 5.11 1.06 -9.58
CA GLN A 293 6.20 2.04 -9.49
C GLN A 293 7.43 1.50 -8.75
N GLY A 294 8.54 2.23 -8.84
CA GLY A 294 9.71 2.00 -8.02
C GLY A 294 10.93 2.77 -8.52
N SER A 295 12.11 2.31 -8.11
CA SER A 295 13.40 2.87 -8.52
C SER A 295 14.38 1.74 -8.82
N THR A 296 15.10 1.84 -9.93
CA THR A 296 16.11 0.85 -10.34
C THR A 296 17.51 1.45 -10.36
N ASP A 297 18.53 0.59 -10.32
CA ASP A 297 19.94 0.99 -10.40
C ASP A 297 20.21 1.97 -11.55
N GLY A 298 21.01 3.00 -11.27
CA GLY A 298 21.20 4.17 -12.14
C GLY A 298 20.32 5.38 -11.81
N GLY A 299 19.69 5.39 -10.62
CA GLY A 299 19.03 6.57 -10.04
C GLY A 299 17.72 6.98 -10.69
N GLY A 300 17.08 6.08 -11.45
CA GLY A 300 15.87 6.37 -12.21
C GLY A 300 14.61 5.80 -11.55
N PHE A 301 13.63 6.66 -11.33
CA PHE A 301 12.28 6.27 -10.94
C PHE A 301 11.46 5.81 -12.15
N TYR A 302 10.57 4.84 -11.94
CA TYR A 302 9.56 4.43 -12.92
C TYR A 302 8.17 4.39 -12.30
N CYS A 303 7.17 4.63 -13.14
CA CYS A 303 5.76 4.52 -12.82
C CYS A 303 5.02 3.93 -14.02
N HIS A 304 4.18 2.94 -13.76
CA HIS A 304 3.35 2.18 -14.70
C HIS A 304 1.86 2.38 -14.43
N TRP A 305 1.48 3.25 -13.48
CA TRP A 305 0.07 3.62 -13.29
C TRP A 305 -0.51 4.08 -14.62
N TYR A 306 -1.67 3.52 -14.98
CA TYR A 306 -2.37 3.83 -16.21
C TYR A 306 -3.19 5.11 -16.06
N MET A 307 -2.81 6.21 -16.70
CA MET A 307 -3.41 7.52 -16.47
C MET A 307 -4.17 8.00 -17.73
N PRO A 308 -5.45 7.64 -17.92
CA PRO A 308 -6.24 8.09 -19.06
C PRO A 308 -6.73 9.53 -18.88
N PHE A 309 -6.87 10.25 -19.99
CA PHE A 309 -7.43 11.60 -20.06
C PHE A 309 -8.11 11.83 -21.41
N SER A 310 -9.12 12.69 -21.42
CA SER A 310 -10.01 12.88 -22.58
C SER A 310 -9.65 14.08 -23.46
N ASP A 311 -9.03 15.10 -22.87
CA ASP A 311 -8.73 16.38 -23.52
C ASP A 311 -7.25 16.75 -23.38
N ARG A 312 -6.72 16.77 -22.15
CA ARG A 312 -5.29 17.06 -21.94
C ARG A 312 -4.71 16.45 -20.66
N ALA A 313 -3.39 16.30 -20.66
CA ALA A 313 -2.58 16.06 -19.47
C ALA A 313 -1.49 17.13 -19.38
N LEU A 314 -1.50 17.92 -18.31
CA LEU A 314 -0.49 18.96 -18.04
C LEU A 314 0.40 18.52 -16.88
N LEU A 315 1.62 18.12 -17.21
CA LEU A 315 2.64 17.74 -16.24
C LEU A 315 3.43 18.99 -15.85
N LYS A 316 3.63 19.18 -14.54
CA LYS A 316 4.38 20.31 -13.98
C LYS A 316 5.33 19.81 -12.90
N ILE A 317 6.42 20.55 -12.72
CA ILE A 317 7.35 20.34 -11.60
C ILE A 317 7.62 21.67 -10.90
N THR A 318 7.48 21.70 -9.59
CA THR A 318 7.91 22.83 -8.75
C THR A 318 9.25 22.51 -8.13
N ASN A 319 10.17 23.49 -8.11
CA ASN A 319 11.40 23.40 -7.35
C ASN A 319 11.35 24.41 -6.21
N ASP A 320 10.99 23.97 -5.01
CA ASP A 320 11.00 24.81 -3.80
C ASP A 320 12.39 24.88 -3.14
N GLY A 321 13.42 24.34 -3.80
CA GLY A 321 14.81 24.37 -3.37
C GLY A 321 15.51 25.67 -3.74
N LYS A 322 16.81 25.74 -3.41
CA LYS A 322 17.64 26.94 -3.61
C LYS A 322 18.49 26.90 -4.88
N LYS A 323 18.66 25.72 -5.48
CA LYS A 323 19.50 25.48 -6.67
C LYS A 323 18.63 24.95 -7.81
N GLU A 324 19.00 25.27 -9.04
CA GLU A 324 18.41 24.63 -10.23
C GLU A 324 18.58 23.12 -10.13
N GLN A 325 17.56 22.38 -10.54
CA GLN A 325 17.58 20.93 -10.65
C GLN A 325 17.37 20.52 -12.11
N LYS A 326 17.97 19.40 -12.51
CA LYS A 326 17.84 18.86 -13.86
C LYS A 326 17.32 17.43 -13.79
N LEU A 327 16.40 17.09 -14.68
CA LEU A 327 15.81 15.76 -14.76
C LEU A 327 15.78 15.30 -16.22
N PHE A 328 15.98 14.00 -16.47
CA PHE A 328 15.40 13.36 -17.65
C PHE A 328 14.00 12.87 -17.31
N LEU A 329 13.02 13.28 -18.12
CA LEU A 329 11.63 12.82 -18.04
C LEU A 329 11.31 12.06 -19.32
N THR A 330 11.05 10.76 -19.19
CA THR A 330 10.54 9.94 -20.30
C THR A 330 9.06 9.65 -20.07
N ILE A 331 8.23 9.92 -21.07
CA ILE A 331 6.78 9.74 -21.01
C ILE A 331 6.38 8.76 -22.11
N CYS A 332 5.74 7.66 -21.70
CA CYS A 332 5.03 6.76 -22.59
C CYS A 332 3.55 7.09 -22.58
N HIS A 333 2.97 7.33 -23.75
CA HIS A 333 1.53 7.57 -23.85
C HIS A 333 0.98 7.08 -25.19
N ARG A 334 -0.31 6.76 -25.24
CA ARG A 334 -0.96 6.23 -26.44
C ARG A 334 -2.34 6.83 -26.66
N PRO A 335 -2.78 7.01 -27.92
CA PRO A 335 -4.15 7.39 -28.21
C PRO A 335 -5.11 6.28 -27.76
N LEU A 336 -6.31 6.66 -27.34
CA LEU A 336 -7.37 5.72 -27.01
C LEU A 336 -8.44 5.72 -28.10
N GLU A 337 -8.86 4.53 -28.51
CA GLU A 337 -9.94 4.37 -29.50
C GLU A 337 -11.29 4.80 -28.92
N LYS A 338 -11.55 4.42 -27.66
CA LYS A 338 -12.72 4.87 -26.89
C LYS A 338 -12.36 6.11 -26.10
N SER A 339 -13.34 7.00 -25.92
CA SER A 339 -13.14 8.19 -25.10
C SER A 339 -12.85 7.82 -23.64
N ALA A 340 -11.85 8.45 -23.04
CA ALA A 340 -11.55 8.38 -21.61
C ALA A 340 -12.50 9.22 -20.75
N LYS A 341 -13.53 9.84 -21.35
CA LYS A 341 -14.48 10.70 -20.62
C LYS A 341 -15.16 9.97 -19.46
N ASP A 342 -15.47 8.69 -19.65
CA ASP A 342 -16.14 7.87 -18.64
C ASP A 342 -15.16 7.04 -17.80
N MET A 343 -13.85 7.15 -18.07
CA MET A 343 -12.81 6.54 -17.23
C MET A 343 -12.53 7.43 -16.02
N LEU A 344 -12.10 6.82 -14.92
CA LEU A 344 -11.54 7.51 -13.78
C LEU A 344 -10.17 8.12 -14.14
N ARG A 345 -9.75 9.14 -13.39
CA ARG A 345 -8.43 9.76 -13.45
C ARG A 345 -7.56 9.22 -12.33
N PHE A 346 -6.26 9.12 -12.58
CA PHE A 346 -5.29 8.77 -11.56
C PHE A 346 -5.00 9.96 -10.66
N HIS A 347 -4.99 9.75 -9.34
CA HIS A 347 -4.68 10.75 -8.34
C HIS A 347 -3.58 10.25 -7.42
N ALA A 348 -2.76 11.18 -6.94
CA ALA A 348 -1.80 10.91 -5.88
C ALA A 348 -1.57 12.17 -5.05
N LYS A 349 -1.77 12.09 -3.73
CA LYS A 349 -1.60 13.25 -2.83
C LYS A 349 -0.72 12.92 -1.67
N TRP A 350 0.26 13.78 -1.44
CA TRP A 350 1.12 13.74 -0.27
C TRP A 350 0.55 14.61 0.85
N HIS A 351 0.55 14.08 2.07
CA HIS A 351 0.36 14.85 3.28
C HIS A 351 1.11 14.20 4.45
N ARG A 352 1.22 14.91 5.57
CA ARG A 352 1.86 14.39 6.78
C ARG A 352 1.26 15.02 8.03
N ASP A 353 1.26 14.26 9.11
CA ASP A 353 0.89 14.70 10.46
C ASP A 353 -0.39 15.59 10.49
N ALA A 354 -1.32 15.37 9.55
CA ALA A 354 -2.47 16.23 9.29
C ALA A 354 -3.81 15.52 9.56
N PHE A 355 -4.85 16.34 9.75
CA PHE A 355 -6.30 16.04 9.85
C PHE A 355 -6.77 15.03 10.90
N LEU A 356 -6.82 15.44 12.17
CA LEU A 356 -7.47 14.64 13.21
C LEU A 356 -8.84 15.19 13.68
N GLU A 357 -9.27 16.37 13.25
CA GLU A 357 -10.49 16.98 13.80
C GLU A 357 -11.74 16.11 13.57
N ARG A 358 -11.94 15.58 12.36
CA ARG A 358 -13.07 14.69 12.01
C ARG A 358 -13.06 13.41 12.88
N PRO A 359 -12.01 12.57 12.89
CA PRO A 359 -12.01 11.37 13.72
C PRO A 359 -12.05 11.68 15.23
N ILE A 360 -11.33 12.70 15.72
CA ILE A 360 -11.37 13.11 17.14
C ILE A 360 -12.79 13.49 17.57
N SER A 361 -13.50 14.27 16.75
CA SER A 361 -14.88 14.68 17.06
C SER A 361 -15.86 13.50 17.18
N GLN A 362 -15.47 12.34 16.68
CA GLN A 362 -16.24 11.09 16.71
C GLN A 362 -15.75 10.12 17.80
N GLY A 363 -14.71 10.45 18.57
CA GLY A 363 -14.10 9.56 19.55
C GLY A 363 -13.20 8.49 18.92
N ARG A 364 -12.60 8.79 17.76
CA ARG A 364 -11.65 7.93 17.04
C ARG A 364 -10.26 8.57 17.01
N ASP A 365 -9.81 9.09 18.14
CA ASP A 365 -8.64 9.99 18.25
C ASP A 365 -7.33 9.39 17.68
N ILE A 366 -7.24 8.06 17.68
CA ILE A 366 -6.09 7.30 17.19
C ILE A 366 -6.06 7.14 15.66
N ASP A 367 -7.19 7.35 14.97
CA ASP A 367 -7.31 7.17 13.52
C ASP A 367 -6.61 8.31 12.76
N TRP A 368 -5.39 8.06 12.28
CA TRP A 368 -4.66 8.99 11.42
C TRP A 368 -5.08 8.80 9.96
N PRO A 369 -5.52 9.85 9.25
CA PRO A 369 -6.09 9.68 7.91
C PRO A 369 -5.02 9.39 6.87
N LEU A 370 -5.20 8.31 6.11
CA LEU A 370 -4.45 8.06 4.88
C LEU A 370 -5.08 8.85 3.72
N LEU A 371 -6.40 8.74 3.56
CA LEU A 371 -7.16 9.35 2.45
C LEU A 371 -8.61 9.62 2.87
N ILE A 372 -9.14 10.81 2.62
CA ILE A 372 -10.53 11.19 2.85
C ILE A 372 -11.08 11.82 1.56
N LEU A 373 -12.15 11.24 1.03
CA LEU A 373 -12.84 11.67 -0.17
C LEU A 373 -14.34 11.68 0.09
N ASP A 374 -15.00 12.81 -0.16
CA ASP A 374 -16.45 12.96 0.01
C ASP A 374 -17.19 13.15 -1.34
N ASP A 375 -16.50 12.92 -2.48
CA ASP A 375 -17.01 13.26 -3.82
C ASP A 375 -16.86 12.14 -4.86
N GLY A 376 -17.88 11.29 -4.94
CA GLY A 376 -18.16 10.46 -6.10
C GLY A 376 -17.34 9.17 -6.20
N PRO A 377 -17.51 8.43 -7.31
CA PRO A 377 -16.99 7.08 -7.42
C PRO A 377 -15.49 7.05 -7.71
N GLY A 378 -14.84 5.99 -7.22
CA GLY A 378 -13.43 5.77 -7.41
C GLY A 378 -12.96 4.41 -6.89
N ARG A 379 -11.63 4.24 -6.88
CA ARG A 379 -10.94 3.05 -6.40
C ARG A 379 -9.69 3.46 -5.64
N PHE A 380 -9.58 3.07 -4.38
CA PHE A 380 -8.35 3.22 -3.63
C PHE A 380 -7.34 2.14 -4.03
N CYS A 381 -6.11 2.56 -4.34
CA CYS A 381 -5.08 1.71 -4.93
C CYS A 381 -3.81 1.61 -4.06
N GLY A 382 -3.87 2.13 -2.83
CA GLY A 382 -2.84 1.94 -1.82
C GLY A 382 -2.03 3.19 -1.51
N VAL A 383 -0.90 2.99 -0.84
CA VAL A 383 -0.11 4.04 -0.22
C VAL A 383 1.39 3.78 -0.31
N HIS A 384 2.15 4.86 -0.26
CA HIS A 384 3.48 4.87 0.31
C HIS A 384 3.40 5.58 1.66
N MET A 385 3.92 4.96 2.71
CA MET A 385 4.05 5.57 4.04
C MET A 385 5.52 5.78 4.39
N HIS A 386 5.83 6.98 4.84
CA HIS A 386 7.11 7.34 5.42
C HIS A 386 6.93 7.64 6.91
N VAL A 387 7.64 6.91 7.75
CA VAL A 387 7.69 7.14 9.18
C VAL A 387 9.06 7.66 9.57
N TRP A 388 9.07 8.74 10.33
CA TRP A 388 10.25 9.18 11.08
C TRP A 388 10.02 8.86 12.54
N ASN A 389 10.72 7.86 13.04
CA ASN A 389 10.63 7.39 14.40
C ASN A 389 11.99 7.51 15.08
N HIS A 390 12.22 8.64 15.72
CA HIS A 390 13.45 8.92 16.45
C HIS A 390 13.26 8.70 17.94
N TRP A 391 14.28 8.17 18.60
CA TRP A 391 14.29 8.04 20.04
C TRP A 391 15.71 8.08 20.62
N GLN A 392 15.82 8.46 21.89
CA GLN A 392 17.09 8.52 22.62
C GLN A 392 17.50 7.16 23.16
N GLU A 393 18.79 6.86 23.07
CA GLU A 393 19.36 5.62 23.61
C GLU A 393 18.93 5.41 25.07
N PRO A 394 18.25 4.29 25.41
CA PRO A 394 17.82 4.04 26.77
C PRO A 394 19.03 3.89 27.69
N THR A 395 18.95 4.49 28.88
CA THR A 395 20.03 4.41 29.89
C THR A 395 20.19 3.02 30.48
N ILE A 396 19.11 2.23 30.46
CA ILE A 396 19.11 0.83 30.85
C ILE A 396 19.24 0.01 29.57
N PRO A 397 20.34 -0.74 29.38
CA PRO A 397 20.49 -1.58 28.20
C PRO A 397 19.40 -2.66 28.20
N SER A 398 19.06 -3.15 27.02
CA SER A 398 18.16 -4.29 26.93
C SER A 398 18.75 -5.52 27.63
N LYS A 399 17.87 -6.31 28.27
CA LYS A 399 18.25 -7.61 28.85
C LYS A 399 18.45 -8.69 27.78
N ASP A 400 17.70 -8.59 26.69
CA ASP A 400 17.67 -9.54 25.56
C ASP A 400 17.62 -8.78 24.23
N TRP A 401 18.26 -9.29 23.17
CA TRP A 401 18.45 -8.60 21.88
C TRP A 401 18.68 -7.07 22.00
N TRP A 402 18.50 -6.32 20.91
CA TRP A 402 18.90 -4.91 20.81
C TRP A 402 18.01 -3.94 21.64
N TYR A 403 16.69 -4.17 21.75
CA TYR A 403 15.76 -3.32 22.56
C TYR A 403 14.75 -4.07 23.46
N GLY A 404 14.82 -5.39 23.55
CA GLY A 404 14.05 -6.20 24.52
C GLY A 404 12.72 -6.74 23.98
N VAL A 405 12.31 -7.94 24.38
CA VAL A 405 11.21 -8.68 23.73
C VAL A 405 9.86 -8.32 24.36
N GLY A 406 8.85 -8.05 23.54
CA GLY A 406 7.47 -7.94 23.99
C GLY A 406 7.28 -6.87 25.08
N GLY A 407 6.85 -7.27 26.27
CA GLY A 407 6.68 -6.34 27.40
C GLY A 407 7.98 -5.95 28.12
N GLU A 408 9.08 -6.67 27.89
CA GLU A 408 10.37 -6.45 28.56
C GLU A 408 11.34 -5.65 27.67
N LYS A 409 10.87 -4.48 27.19
CA LYS A 409 11.62 -3.57 26.32
C LYS A 409 12.41 -2.53 27.13
N SER A 410 13.63 -2.20 26.70
CA SER A 410 14.37 -1.03 27.22
C SER A 410 13.83 0.29 26.67
N ILE A 411 13.20 0.23 25.49
CA ILE A 411 12.47 1.35 24.90
C ILE A 411 11.31 0.86 24.02
N ASP A 412 10.20 1.59 24.05
CA ASP A 412 9.06 1.32 23.17
C ASP A 412 9.30 1.91 21.77
N TRP A 413 10.17 1.28 20.98
CA TRP A 413 10.60 1.78 19.67
C TRP A 413 9.60 1.50 18.55
N TRP A 414 8.75 0.47 18.66
CA TRP A 414 7.95 0.01 17.53
C TRP A 414 6.79 0.96 17.24
N TRP A 415 6.66 1.40 15.98
CA TRP A 415 5.67 2.40 15.57
C TRP A 415 4.40 1.80 14.97
N GLY A 416 4.47 0.56 14.48
CA GLY A 416 3.51 0.00 13.52
C GLY A 416 2.46 -0.92 14.10
N GLU A 417 2.15 -0.88 15.40
CA GLU A 417 1.03 -1.66 15.97
C GLU A 417 -0.33 -1.24 15.38
N GLY A 418 -0.45 -0.05 14.79
CA GLY A 418 -1.74 0.52 14.41
C GLY A 418 -2.44 -0.15 13.23
N ASP A 419 -3.74 -0.43 13.38
CA ASP A 419 -4.59 -1.05 12.36
C ASP A 419 -5.01 -0.09 11.26
N GLU A 420 -5.06 -0.58 10.02
CA GLU A 420 -5.76 0.12 8.94
C GLU A 420 -7.29 -0.03 9.09
N LYS A 421 -8.02 1.06 8.83
CA LYS A 421 -9.48 1.13 8.92
C LYS A 421 -10.04 1.85 7.70
N PHE A 422 -10.76 1.15 6.82
CA PHE A 422 -11.34 1.75 5.62
C PHE A 422 -12.87 1.79 5.69
N PHE A 423 -13.41 3.01 5.60
CA PHE A 423 -14.83 3.30 5.56
C PHE A 423 -15.25 3.62 4.13
N VAL A 424 -16.13 2.80 3.58
CA VAL A 424 -16.67 2.95 2.22
C VAL A 424 -18.10 3.50 2.27
N ASP A 425 -18.36 4.52 1.46
CA ASP A 425 -19.70 5.06 1.18
C ASP A 425 -20.52 5.48 2.43
N GLY A 426 -19.81 5.96 3.47
CA GLY A 426 -20.41 6.53 4.67
C GLY A 426 -20.80 5.51 5.74
N GLU A 427 -20.27 4.28 5.63
CA GLU A 427 -20.43 3.27 6.67
C GLU A 427 -19.95 3.75 8.05
N LYS A 428 -20.53 3.18 9.10
CA LYS A 428 -20.19 3.55 10.49
C LYS A 428 -19.20 2.61 11.14
N PHE A 429 -19.07 1.40 10.61
CA PHE A 429 -18.06 0.44 10.99
C PHE A 429 -17.33 0.03 9.71
N PRO A 430 -15.98 0.00 9.70
CA PRO A 430 -15.22 -0.12 8.47
C PRO A 430 -15.33 -1.55 7.89
N SER A 431 -15.45 -1.65 6.57
CA SER A 431 -15.46 -2.94 5.86
C SER A 431 -14.07 -3.59 5.78
N THR A 432 -13.03 -2.79 6.06
CA THR A 432 -11.64 -3.23 6.27
C THR A 432 -11.19 -2.77 7.64
N PHE A 433 -10.82 -3.72 8.50
CA PHE A 433 -10.22 -3.47 9.81
C PHE A 433 -9.00 -4.38 9.95
N GLY A 434 -7.83 -3.79 10.14
CA GLY A 434 -6.51 -4.43 10.17
C GLY A 434 -6.13 -5.15 11.45
N THR A 435 -4.82 -5.42 11.62
CA THR A 435 -4.22 -5.97 12.86
C THR A 435 -2.84 -5.40 13.18
N GLY A 436 -2.41 -4.37 12.43
CA GLY A 436 -1.07 -3.82 12.48
C GLY A 436 -0.65 -3.18 11.16
N SER A 437 0.19 -2.16 11.22
CA SER A 437 0.69 -1.43 10.05
C SER A 437 1.65 -2.29 9.22
N GLU A 438 2.43 -3.18 9.87
CA GLU A 438 3.23 -4.16 9.14
C GLU A 438 2.36 -5.22 8.46
N ASP A 439 1.29 -5.62 9.13
CA ASP A 439 0.34 -6.64 8.67
C ASP A 439 -0.43 -6.15 7.43
N TYR A 440 -0.85 -4.88 7.46
CA TYR A 440 -1.41 -4.14 6.34
C TYR A 440 -0.50 -4.21 5.10
N VAL A 441 0.77 -3.82 5.27
CA VAL A 441 1.78 -3.87 4.20
C VAL A 441 1.97 -5.30 3.73
N GLY A 442 2.00 -6.24 4.67
CA GLY A 442 2.07 -7.68 4.45
C GLY A 442 3.37 -8.33 4.90
N TYR A 443 4.12 -7.68 5.80
CA TYR A 443 5.16 -8.33 6.59
C TYR A 443 4.66 -8.59 8.02
N ALA A 444 5.50 -9.06 8.93
CA ALA A 444 5.07 -9.42 10.28
C ALA A 444 6.18 -9.19 11.31
N TRP A 445 5.78 -9.16 12.60
CA TRP A 445 6.68 -9.13 13.76
C TRP A 445 7.65 -7.95 13.73
N ALA A 446 7.15 -6.76 13.38
CA ALA A 446 7.93 -5.53 13.24
C ALA A 446 9.18 -5.63 12.32
N ALA A 447 9.30 -6.71 11.56
CA ALA A 447 10.54 -7.14 10.91
C ALA A 447 11.77 -7.08 11.86
N GLU A 448 11.60 -7.46 13.13
CA GLU A 448 12.63 -7.40 14.19
C GLU A 448 14.04 -7.86 13.73
N PRO A 449 15.12 -7.29 14.30
CA PRO A 449 16.47 -7.37 13.78
C PRO A 449 16.98 -8.76 13.34
N PRO A 450 17.83 -8.83 12.30
CA PRO A 450 18.31 -7.69 11.49
C PRO A 450 17.20 -7.14 10.59
N PHE A 451 16.91 -5.83 10.65
CA PHE A 451 15.82 -5.18 9.89
C PHE A 451 16.13 -5.23 8.40
N PRO A 452 15.46 -6.09 7.62
CA PRO A 452 15.79 -6.29 6.23
C PRO A 452 14.89 -5.43 5.34
N THR A 453 15.42 -4.93 4.23
CA THR A 453 14.58 -4.40 3.15
C THR A 453 13.99 -5.54 2.33
N PHE A 454 12.86 -5.28 1.67
CA PHE A 454 12.24 -6.25 0.76
C PHE A 454 11.46 -5.55 -0.35
N ASP A 455 11.29 -6.24 -1.48
CA ASP A 455 10.37 -5.82 -2.54
C ASP A 455 9.48 -6.98 -3.03
N SER A 456 8.30 -6.63 -3.54
CA SER A 456 7.37 -7.52 -4.23
C SER A 456 6.50 -6.68 -5.17
N ALA A 457 5.63 -7.31 -5.96
CA ALA A 457 4.74 -6.58 -6.84
C ALA A 457 3.78 -5.62 -6.10
N TYR A 458 3.37 -5.95 -4.87
CA TYR A 458 2.32 -5.22 -4.13
C TYR A 458 2.80 -4.58 -2.83
N ALA A 459 3.93 -5.02 -2.28
CA ALA A 459 4.41 -4.59 -0.97
C ALA A 459 5.94 -4.47 -0.93
N CYS A 460 6.44 -3.38 -0.37
CA CYS A 460 7.88 -3.10 -0.29
C CYS A 460 8.24 -2.41 1.02
N GLN A 461 9.47 -2.63 1.49
CA GLN A 461 10.15 -1.80 2.47
C GLN A 461 11.42 -1.26 1.82
N PRO A 462 11.34 -0.15 1.05
CA PRO A 462 12.49 0.40 0.33
C PRO A 462 13.61 0.86 1.26
N TYR A 463 13.27 1.26 2.49
CA TYR A 463 14.25 1.70 3.48
C TYR A 463 13.77 1.48 4.91
N VAL A 464 14.71 1.12 5.76
CA VAL A 464 14.58 1.14 7.22
C VAL A 464 15.99 1.35 7.78
N GLU A 465 16.11 2.13 8.85
CA GLU A 465 17.37 2.22 9.59
C GLU A 465 17.75 0.85 10.17
N LEU A 466 19.03 0.52 10.19
CA LEU A 466 19.50 -0.78 10.69
C LEU A 466 19.20 -1.03 12.18
N ASP A 467 18.94 0.04 12.93
CA ASP A 467 18.53 0.04 14.32
C ASP A 467 17.07 0.49 14.52
N ALA A 468 16.30 0.66 13.43
CA ALA A 468 14.95 1.24 13.43
C ALA A 468 14.81 2.60 14.13
N ASN A 469 15.91 3.34 14.34
CA ASN A 469 15.92 4.68 14.92
C ASN A 469 16.08 5.75 13.82
N GLY A 470 14.97 6.13 13.21
CA GLY A 470 14.94 7.17 12.19
C GLY A 470 13.93 6.86 11.11
N HIS A 471 14.37 6.78 9.86
CA HIS A 471 13.46 6.62 8.73
C HIS A 471 13.02 5.17 8.54
N THR A 472 11.74 4.99 8.25
CA THR A 472 11.17 3.76 7.68
C THR A 472 10.25 4.14 6.53
N SER A 473 10.38 3.46 5.40
CA SER A 473 9.53 3.66 4.24
C SER A 473 8.95 2.33 3.82
N VAL A 474 7.63 2.32 3.64
CA VAL A 474 6.88 1.13 3.23
C VAL A 474 5.88 1.49 2.15
N CYS A 475 5.62 0.55 1.24
CA CYS A 475 4.62 0.70 0.19
C CYS A 475 3.65 -0.47 0.26
N ARG A 476 2.36 -0.19 0.08
CA ARG A 476 1.30 -1.17 -0.14
C ARG A 476 0.46 -0.74 -1.34
N PHE A 477 0.40 -1.56 -2.38
CA PHE A 477 -0.36 -1.29 -3.59
C PHE A 477 -1.53 -2.25 -3.72
N HIS A 478 -2.73 -1.71 -3.77
CA HIS A 478 -3.95 -2.47 -3.98
C HIS A 478 -4.29 -2.51 -5.48
N VAL A 479 -4.03 -3.66 -6.10
CA VAL A 479 -4.26 -3.87 -7.54
C VAL A 479 -5.49 -4.76 -7.73
N CYS A 480 -5.34 -6.07 -7.53
CA CYS A 480 -6.47 -7.00 -7.55
C CYS A 480 -7.43 -6.77 -6.37
N ASP A 481 -6.89 -6.37 -5.22
CA ASP A 481 -7.59 -6.07 -3.97
C ASP A 481 -7.80 -4.56 -3.75
N ASN A 482 -7.99 -3.79 -4.83
CA ASN A 482 -8.42 -2.38 -4.76
C ASN A 482 -9.75 -2.24 -4.02
N VAL A 483 -9.95 -1.07 -3.40
CA VAL A 483 -11.17 -0.77 -2.62
C VAL A 483 -12.05 0.19 -3.42
N PRO A 484 -13.10 -0.32 -4.10
CA PRO A 484 -14.04 0.53 -4.83
C PRO A 484 -14.95 1.30 -3.86
N PHE A 485 -15.33 2.52 -4.27
CA PHE A 485 -16.32 3.35 -3.57
C PHE A 485 -17.18 4.10 -4.59
N HIS A 486 -18.44 4.39 -4.23
CA HIS A 486 -19.41 5.03 -5.13
C HIS A 486 -19.70 6.49 -4.80
N LYS A 487 -19.52 6.87 -3.54
CA LYS A 487 -19.88 8.17 -2.98
C LYS A 487 -18.75 8.80 -2.19
N SER A 488 -18.13 8.05 -1.28
CA SER A 488 -17.12 8.56 -0.35
C SER A 488 -16.20 7.45 0.13
N PHE A 489 -15.00 7.82 0.55
CA PHE A 489 -14.00 6.89 1.06
C PHE A 489 -13.18 7.54 2.15
N GLU A 490 -13.04 6.88 3.28
CA GLU A 490 -12.18 7.31 4.38
C GLU A 490 -11.26 6.15 4.76
N ALA A 491 -9.97 6.26 4.42
CA ALA A 491 -8.94 5.35 4.88
C ALA A 491 -8.16 5.97 6.03
N TYR A 492 -8.01 5.21 7.09
CA TYR A 492 -7.23 5.54 8.27
C TYR A 492 -6.21 4.45 8.57
N ILE A 493 -5.20 4.81 9.34
CA ILE A 493 -4.33 3.88 10.06
C ILE A 493 -4.16 4.39 11.48
N GLU A 494 -4.20 3.51 12.46
CA GLU A 494 -4.02 3.93 13.84
C GLU A 494 -2.61 4.42 14.11
N LYS A 495 -2.53 5.40 15.01
CA LYS A 495 -1.27 5.98 15.45
C LYS A 495 -1.23 6.04 16.98
N TYR A 496 -0.76 4.96 17.60
CA TYR A 496 -0.61 4.87 19.06
C TYR A 496 0.40 5.86 19.65
N LYS A 497 1.44 6.21 18.88
CA LYS A 497 2.46 7.18 19.32
C LYS A 497 2.08 8.60 18.94
N PRO A 498 1.96 9.53 19.90
CA PRO A 498 1.89 10.95 19.54
C PRO A 498 3.17 11.40 18.84
N ASN A 499 3.11 12.53 18.13
CA ASN A 499 4.27 13.08 17.40
C ASN A 499 5.52 13.25 18.28
N ASN A 500 5.32 13.60 19.55
CA ASN A 500 6.33 13.58 20.58
C ASN A 500 5.84 12.65 21.70
N TRP A 501 6.59 11.59 21.96
CA TRP A 501 6.23 10.56 22.94
C TRP A 501 7.25 10.45 24.08
N GLY A 502 8.14 11.45 24.20
CA GLY A 502 9.13 11.53 25.27
C GLY A 502 10.21 12.59 24.98
N PRO A 503 11.03 12.96 25.98
CA PRO A 503 12.15 13.89 25.76
C PRO A 503 13.11 13.38 24.67
N GLY A 504 13.14 14.08 23.53
CA GLY A 504 13.96 13.70 22.38
C GLY A 504 13.44 12.51 21.57
N ASN A 505 12.20 12.08 21.79
CA ASN A 505 11.57 11.00 21.04
C ASN A 505 10.42 11.54 20.18
N GLU A 506 10.43 11.20 18.90
CA GLU A 506 9.47 11.67 17.91
C GLU A 506 8.96 10.52 17.04
N CYS A 507 7.69 10.57 16.64
CA CYS A 507 7.08 9.62 15.71
C CYS A 507 6.16 10.37 14.72
N LEU A 508 6.68 10.68 13.53
CA LEU A 508 6.01 11.48 12.51
C LEU A 508 5.65 10.63 11.31
N TYR A 509 4.44 10.81 10.79
CA TYR A 509 3.91 10.03 9.67
C TYR A 509 3.69 10.95 8.46
N ALA A 510 4.15 10.51 7.31
CA ALA A 510 3.82 11.08 6.01
C ALA A 510 3.31 9.98 5.08
N VAL A 511 2.41 10.33 4.16
CA VAL A 511 1.80 9.38 3.23
C VAL A 511 1.66 10.00 1.85
N VAL A 512 1.84 9.18 0.82
CA VAL A 512 1.24 9.41 -0.51
C VAL A 512 0.15 8.38 -0.71
N ALA A 513 -1.09 8.81 -0.80
CA ALA A 513 -2.20 7.95 -1.21
C ALA A 513 -2.30 7.91 -2.73
N TYR A 514 -2.56 6.73 -3.31
CA TYR A 514 -2.77 6.52 -4.75
C TYR A 514 -4.19 6.00 -4.98
N TRP A 515 -4.94 6.64 -5.87
CA TRP A 515 -6.32 6.22 -6.17
C TRP A 515 -6.74 6.64 -7.57
N TYR A 516 -7.89 6.14 -8.00
CA TYR A 516 -8.61 6.61 -9.16
C TYR A 516 -9.93 7.23 -8.76
N GLN A 517 -10.31 8.35 -9.37
CA GLN A 517 -11.57 9.04 -9.10
C GLN A 517 -12.13 9.65 -10.38
N ARG A 518 -13.45 9.84 -10.43
CA ARG A 518 -14.11 10.51 -11.57
C ARG A 518 -13.46 11.87 -11.85
N ALA A 519 -13.30 12.22 -13.13
CA ALA A 519 -12.79 13.53 -13.55
C ALA A 519 -13.58 14.69 -12.91
N GLY A 520 -12.89 15.78 -12.58
CA GLY A 520 -13.47 16.91 -11.85
C GLY A 520 -13.76 16.66 -10.37
N GLY A 521 -13.44 15.48 -9.85
CA GLY A 521 -13.55 15.16 -8.43
C GLY A 521 -12.65 16.07 -7.59
N THR A 522 -13.10 16.38 -6.37
CA THR A 522 -12.35 17.18 -5.42
C THR A 522 -11.80 16.35 -4.28
N ASP A 523 -10.69 16.81 -3.71
CA ASP A 523 -10.06 16.25 -2.52
C ASP A 523 -9.62 17.38 -1.58
N ALA A 524 -9.47 17.08 -0.29
CA ALA A 524 -9.09 18.07 0.72
C ALA A 524 -7.58 18.35 0.78
N TYR A 525 -6.77 17.69 -0.06
CA TYR A 525 -5.31 17.72 0.02
C TYR A 525 -4.75 18.81 -0.88
N GLY A 526 -4.41 19.94 -0.26
CA GLY A 526 -3.71 21.05 -0.90
C GLY A 526 -2.20 20.88 -0.95
N SER A 527 -1.52 21.89 -1.49
CA SER A 527 -0.06 21.97 -1.44
C SER A 527 0.43 22.20 -0.02
N VAL A 528 1.43 21.44 0.41
CA VAL A 528 2.11 21.66 1.69
C VAL A 528 3.36 22.52 1.49
N PRO A 529 3.63 23.56 2.29
CA PRO A 529 4.84 24.37 2.18
C PRO A 529 6.11 23.55 2.43
N VAL A 530 7.20 23.87 1.71
CA VAL A 530 8.46 23.09 1.78
C VAL A 530 9.02 22.90 3.19
N LYS A 531 8.92 23.93 4.06
CA LYS A 531 9.36 23.87 5.46
C LYS A 531 8.61 22.82 6.29
N ASP A 532 7.36 22.53 5.92
CA ASP A 532 6.48 21.59 6.62
C ASP A 532 6.62 20.19 6.03
N ARG A 533 7.38 20.02 4.93
CA ARG A 533 7.69 18.72 4.34
C ARG A 533 8.86 18.02 5.01
N TYR A 534 9.82 18.77 5.54
CA TYR A 534 11.01 18.19 6.16
C TYR A 534 10.76 17.79 7.61
N VAL A 535 11.42 16.71 8.02
CA VAL A 535 11.62 16.41 9.44
C VAL A 535 12.64 17.43 9.95
N ASN A 536 12.20 18.38 10.79
CA ASN A 536 13.09 19.41 11.31
C ASN A 536 13.89 18.83 12.49
N HIS A 537 15.18 18.59 12.31
CA HIS A 537 16.06 18.24 13.41
C HIS A 537 16.29 19.46 14.31
N LEU A 538 15.65 19.49 15.47
CA LEU A 538 16.22 20.22 16.60
C LEU A 538 17.40 19.39 17.16
N GLY A 539 18.58 19.56 16.56
CA GLY A 539 19.88 19.26 17.19
C GLY A 539 20.42 17.82 17.09
N ARG A 540 21.23 17.56 16.07
CA ARG A 540 22.41 16.69 16.19
C ARG A 540 23.59 17.42 15.55
N GLU A 541 24.38 18.10 16.37
CA GLU A 541 25.78 18.37 15.99
C GLU A 541 26.49 17.02 15.86
N ASP A 542 27.11 16.84 14.72
CA ASP A 542 27.82 15.65 14.30
C ASP A 542 29.05 15.40 15.19
N ARG A 543 28.87 14.70 16.32
CA ARG A 543 30.00 14.19 17.11
C ARG A 543 30.54 12.90 16.49
N ARG A 544 31.07 12.98 15.28
CA ARG A 544 31.93 11.94 14.69
C ARG A 544 33.12 12.53 13.94
N THR A 545 33.81 13.50 14.54
CA THR A 545 35.23 13.75 14.25
C THR A 545 35.94 14.21 15.53
N GLY A 546 36.16 13.27 16.46
CA GLY A 546 37.19 13.40 17.49
C GLY A 546 38.33 12.47 17.12
N ALA A 547 39.18 12.89 16.17
CA ALA A 547 40.45 12.22 15.94
C ALA A 547 41.35 12.55 17.14
N ASP A 548 41.72 11.49 17.86
CA ASP A 548 42.58 11.48 19.02
C ASP A 548 44.03 11.74 18.54
N GLU A 549 44.42 13.01 18.43
CA GLU A 549 45.83 13.42 18.32
C GLU A 549 46.37 13.70 19.73
N SER A 550 46.85 12.68 20.42
CA SER A 550 47.99 12.83 21.34
C SER A 550 48.47 11.48 21.85
N THR A 551 49.61 11.00 21.35
CA THR A 551 50.81 10.68 22.16
C THR A 551 51.83 9.87 21.33
N GLN A 552 52.80 10.59 20.75
CA GLN A 552 54.17 10.11 20.65
C GLN A 552 54.99 10.90 21.67
N GLU A 553 55.50 10.24 22.70
CA GLU A 553 56.85 10.48 23.22
C GLU A 553 57.27 9.30 24.10
N LEU A 554 58.40 8.69 23.69
CA LEU A 554 59.25 7.64 24.29
C LEU A 554 58.81 6.18 24.18
#